data_AF-A0A9E0LF74-F1
#
_entry.id   AF-A0A9E0LF74-F1
#
_cell.length_a   1.000
_cell.length_b   1.000
_cell.length_c   1.000
_cell.angle_alpha   90.00
_cell.angle_beta   90.00
_cell.angle_gamma   90.00
#
_symmetry.space_group_name_H-M   'P 1'
#
loop_
_entity.id
_entity.type
_entity.pdbx_description
1 polymer ?
#
loop_
_entity_poly.entity_id
_entity_poly.type
_entity_poly.pdbx_seq_one_letter_code
_entity_poly.pdbx_strand_id
1 'polypeptide(L)'
;MTNESSAKKPSAKSSSLRNLKRQFGRRMVETLLMSPTLVDDIDKIRAAGVRIRLVDGPCRAYYDRKKRTIYIGRWCPRNYKLISIAHEFVHALVKPTVDPVPGQTGRQEFINRCLEEETEAIVHEIEIVKDLLKADIPIDPKELEWLKRYKRGGRKAIIKALEKTITSTTGEDYPEYYGSWYDEIVPASQRLP
;
A
#
# COMPACT_ATOMS: atom_id res chain seq x y z
N MET A 1 -25.98 -48.82 -14.11
CA MET A 1 -24.72 -48.07 -14.35
C MET A 1 -25.01 -46.59 -14.13
N THR A 2 -24.88 -46.11 -12.91
CA THR A 2 -25.02 -44.68 -12.58
C THR A 2 -23.62 -44.11 -12.43
N ASN A 3 -23.25 -43.25 -13.38
CA ASN A 3 -21.97 -42.56 -13.43
C ASN A 3 -22.01 -41.41 -12.40
N GLU A 4 -21.52 -41.65 -11.19
CA GLU A 4 -21.26 -40.56 -10.23
C GLU A 4 -19.98 -39.84 -10.64
N SER A 5 -20.12 -38.76 -11.41
CA SER A 5 -19.05 -37.80 -11.67
C SER A 5 -18.78 -37.00 -10.40
N SER A 6 -17.95 -37.56 -9.52
CA SER A 6 -17.45 -36.88 -8.33
C SER A 6 -16.54 -35.73 -8.74
N ALA A 7 -17.11 -34.52 -8.84
CA ALA A 7 -16.35 -33.30 -9.10
C ALA A 7 -15.40 -33.04 -7.93
N LYS A 8 -14.09 -33.33 -8.12
CA LYS A 8 -13.03 -33.02 -7.15
C LYS A 8 -13.12 -31.55 -6.74
N LYS A 9 -13.39 -31.30 -5.45
CA LYS A 9 -13.33 -29.95 -4.87
C LYS A 9 -11.91 -29.38 -5.11
N PRO A 10 -11.79 -28.14 -5.62
CA PRO A 10 -10.49 -27.53 -5.83
C PRO A 10 -9.75 -27.39 -4.50
N SER A 11 -8.43 -27.67 -4.47
CA SER A 11 -7.58 -27.42 -3.30
C SER A 11 -7.61 -25.95 -2.88
N ALA A 12 -7.38 -25.64 -1.60
CA ALA A 12 -7.41 -24.27 -1.07
C ALA A 12 -6.50 -23.28 -1.84
N LYS A 13 -5.33 -23.75 -2.33
CA LYS A 13 -4.45 -22.94 -3.19
C LYS A 13 -5.07 -22.65 -4.55
N SER A 14 -5.75 -23.63 -5.16
CA SER A 14 -6.42 -23.46 -6.46
C SER A 14 -7.66 -22.56 -6.37
N SER A 15 -8.40 -22.58 -5.25
CA SER A 15 -9.53 -21.69 -5.01
C SER A 15 -9.08 -20.26 -4.74
N SER A 16 -7.99 -20.07 -3.98
CA SER A 16 -7.35 -18.77 -3.74
C SER A 16 -6.90 -18.10 -5.05
N LEU A 17 -6.22 -18.85 -5.92
CA LEU A 17 -5.76 -18.36 -7.22
C LEU A 17 -6.93 -18.02 -8.16
N ARG A 18 -7.99 -18.85 -8.18
CA ARG A 18 -9.20 -18.57 -8.96
C ARG A 18 -9.89 -17.28 -8.47
N ASN A 19 -9.96 -17.06 -7.16
CA ASN A 19 -10.53 -15.85 -6.59
C ASN A 19 -9.70 -14.60 -6.94
N LEU A 20 -8.37 -14.68 -6.88
CA LEU A 20 -7.48 -13.59 -7.33
C LEU A 20 -7.71 -13.28 -8.81
N LYS A 21 -7.77 -14.30 -9.67
CA LYS A 21 -7.99 -14.10 -11.12
C LYS A 21 -9.33 -13.45 -11.41
N ARG A 22 -10.38 -13.79 -10.65
CA ARG A 22 -11.69 -13.13 -10.75
C ARG A 22 -11.63 -11.66 -10.30
N GLN A 23 -10.87 -11.37 -9.26
CA GLN A 23 -10.81 -10.04 -8.65
C GLN A 23 -9.93 -9.06 -9.45
N PHE A 24 -8.74 -9.50 -9.86
CA PHE A 24 -7.70 -8.66 -10.47
C PHE A 24 -7.51 -8.90 -11.97
N GLY A 25 -8.10 -9.97 -12.52
CA GLY A 25 -7.88 -10.40 -13.89
C GLY A 25 -6.63 -11.25 -14.04
N ARG A 26 -6.63 -12.12 -15.05
CA ARG A 26 -5.58 -13.13 -15.29
C ARG A 26 -4.18 -12.51 -15.40
N ARG A 27 -4.02 -11.48 -16.24
CA ARG A 27 -2.73 -10.83 -16.51
C ARG A 27 -2.12 -10.14 -15.30
N MET A 28 -2.93 -9.61 -14.39
CA MET A 28 -2.44 -8.98 -13.16
C MET A 28 -1.97 -10.05 -12.18
N VAL A 29 -2.71 -11.15 -12.07
CA VAL A 29 -2.33 -12.28 -11.21
C VAL A 29 -1.07 -12.98 -11.72
N GLU A 30 -0.90 -13.13 -13.03
CA GLU A 30 0.35 -13.68 -13.60
C GLU A 30 1.57 -12.83 -13.20
N THR A 31 1.45 -11.50 -13.21
CA THR A 31 2.51 -10.60 -12.72
C THR A 31 2.68 -10.65 -11.20
N LEU A 32 1.58 -10.71 -10.44
CA LEU A 32 1.60 -10.83 -8.98
C LEU A 32 2.41 -12.06 -8.53
N LEU A 33 2.23 -13.19 -9.21
CA LEU A 33 2.93 -14.45 -8.89
C LEU A 33 4.44 -14.39 -9.14
N MET A 34 4.94 -13.34 -9.81
CA MET A 34 6.38 -13.12 -9.99
C MET A 34 7.05 -12.45 -8.78
N SER A 35 6.28 -11.94 -7.83
CA SER A 35 6.79 -11.40 -6.56
C SER A 35 6.36 -12.27 -5.38
N PRO A 36 7.28 -13.09 -4.83
CA PRO A 36 7.02 -13.85 -3.60
C PRO A 36 6.61 -12.95 -2.44
N THR A 37 7.21 -11.75 -2.37
CA THR A 37 6.91 -10.76 -1.32
C THR A 37 5.45 -10.31 -1.41
N LEU A 38 4.97 -9.93 -2.60
CA LEU A 38 3.58 -9.52 -2.78
C LEU A 38 2.58 -10.67 -2.56
N VAL A 39 2.95 -11.91 -2.90
CA VAL A 39 2.12 -13.08 -2.60
C VAL A 39 1.92 -13.22 -1.09
N ASP A 40 2.99 -13.09 -0.32
CA ASP A 40 2.94 -13.14 1.15
C ASP A 40 2.10 -11.99 1.74
N ASP A 41 2.25 -10.77 1.22
CA ASP A 41 1.42 -9.62 1.61
C ASP A 41 -0.07 -9.90 1.41
N ILE A 42 -0.44 -10.42 0.24
CA ILE A 42 -1.84 -10.75 -0.09
C ILE A 42 -2.41 -11.81 0.86
N ASP A 43 -1.60 -12.82 1.21
CA ASP A 43 -2.02 -13.86 2.13
C ASP A 43 -2.19 -13.30 3.56
N LYS A 44 -1.30 -12.41 4.00
CA LYS A 44 -1.42 -11.69 5.28
C LYS A 44 -2.63 -10.75 5.32
N ILE A 45 -2.87 -9.98 4.26
CA ILE A 45 -4.07 -9.14 4.09
C ILE A 45 -5.34 -9.97 4.32
N ARG A 46 -5.41 -11.13 3.68
CA ARG A 46 -6.56 -12.03 3.77
C ARG A 46 -6.70 -12.66 5.14
N ALA A 47 -5.61 -13.13 5.73
CA ALA A 47 -5.59 -13.69 7.06
C ALA A 47 -6.06 -12.68 8.12
N ALA A 48 -5.70 -11.40 7.95
CA ALA A 48 -6.16 -10.31 8.81
C ALA A 48 -7.59 -9.82 8.51
N GLY A 49 -8.29 -10.42 7.52
CA GLY A 49 -9.64 -10.02 7.14
C GLY A 49 -9.73 -8.64 6.48
N VAL A 50 -8.62 -8.11 5.96
CA VAL A 50 -8.61 -6.88 5.16
C VAL A 50 -9.02 -7.20 3.73
N ARG A 51 -9.91 -6.37 3.16
CA ARG A 51 -10.40 -6.55 1.79
C ARG A 51 -9.59 -5.70 0.82
N ILE A 52 -9.49 -6.14 -0.43
CA ILE A 52 -8.96 -5.31 -1.53
C ILE A 52 -10.07 -5.07 -2.54
N ARG A 53 -10.26 -3.82 -2.99
CA ARG A 53 -11.29 -3.47 -3.96
C ARG A 53 -10.72 -2.58 -5.06
N LEU A 54 -10.96 -2.99 -6.31
CA LEU A 54 -10.78 -2.11 -7.45
C LEU A 54 -12.01 -1.20 -7.58
N VAL A 55 -11.79 0.11 -7.61
CA VAL A 55 -12.85 1.11 -7.73
C VAL A 55 -12.67 1.95 -8.99
N ASP A 56 -13.76 2.36 -9.61
CA ASP A 56 -13.69 3.24 -10.77
C ASP A 56 -13.19 4.64 -10.38
N GLY A 57 -12.44 5.26 -11.27
CA GLY A 57 -11.86 6.58 -11.06
C GLY A 57 -10.34 6.65 -11.27
N PRO A 58 -9.74 7.81 -10.95
CA PRO A 58 -8.35 8.12 -11.24
C PRO A 58 -7.40 7.19 -10.51
N CYS A 59 -6.12 7.25 -10.90
CA CYS A 59 -5.12 6.44 -10.23
C CYS A 59 -4.86 6.94 -8.81
N ARG A 60 -5.37 6.17 -7.83
CA ARG A 60 -5.20 6.39 -6.39
C ARG A 60 -5.23 5.06 -5.66
N ALA A 61 -4.55 4.99 -4.53
CA ALA A 61 -4.64 3.91 -3.57
C ALA A 61 -4.82 4.51 -2.17
N TYR A 62 -5.59 3.83 -1.32
CA TYR A 62 -5.71 4.17 0.10
C TYR A 62 -6.31 3.01 0.88
N TYR A 63 -5.97 2.93 2.17
CA TYR A 63 -6.58 2.03 3.13
C TYR A 63 -7.64 2.74 3.97
N ASP A 64 -8.90 2.28 3.90
CA ASP A 64 -9.97 2.70 4.80
C ASP A 64 -9.96 1.82 6.06
N ARG A 65 -9.47 2.39 7.17
CA ARG A 65 -9.38 1.72 8.48
C ARG A 65 -10.75 1.27 9.00
N LYS A 66 -11.78 2.11 8.87
CA LYS A 66 -13.14 1.81 9.37
C LYS A 66 -13.76 0.65 8.60
N LYS A 67 -13.59 0.62 7.28
CA LYS A 67 -14.11 -0.45 6.42
C LYS A 67 -13.17 -1.64 6.28
N ARG A 68 -11.97 -1.59 6.87
CA ARG A 68 -10.87 -2.56 6.72
C ARG A 68 -10.66 -2.95 5.25
N THR A 69 -10.55 -1.95 4.38
CA THR A 69 -10.52 -2.17 2.93
C THR A 69 -9.48 -1.30 2.26
N ILE A 70 -8.58 -1.93 1.50
CA ILE A 70 -7.66 -1.30 0.56
C ILE A 70 -8.43 -1.04 -0.74
N TYR A 71 -8.43 0.22 -1.17
CA TYR A 71 -9.06 0.67 -2.41
C TYR A 71 -7.99 1.04 -3.43
N ILE A 72 -8.10 0.51 -4.64
CA ILE A 72 -7.19 0.79 -5.75
C ILE A 72 -7.99 1.28 -6.96
N GLY A 73 -7.60 2.41 -7.53
CA GLY A 73 -8.22 2.98 -8.73
C GLY A 73 -8.05 2.09 -9.96
N ARG A 74 -9.13 1.85 -10.69
CA ARG A 74 -9.13 0.98 -11.88
C ARG A 74 -8.25 1.52 -13.00
N TRP A 75 -8.09 2.83 -13.10
CA TRP A 75 -7.30 3.47 -14.17
C TRP A 75 -5.80 3.51 -13.89
N CYS A 76 -5.34 3.06 -12.72
CA CYS A 76 -3.91 2.90 -12.48
C CYS A 76 -3.26 1.93 -13.48
N PRO A 77 -2.01 2.16 -13.89
CA PRO A 77 -1.22 1.16 -14.61
C PRO A 77 -1.18 -0.17 -13.85
N ARG A 78 -1.19 -1.30 -14.56
CA ARG A 78 -1.29 -2.63 -13.95
C ARG A 78 -0.22 -2.89 -12.89
N ASN A 79 1.03 -2.57 -13.18
CA ASN A 79 2.15 -2.87 -12.29
C ASN A 79 2.14 -1.91 -11.10
N TYR A 80 1.74 -0.66 -11.32
CA TYR A 80 1.48 0.30 -10.25
C TYR A 80 0.41 -0.21 -9.28
N LYS A 81 -0.70 -0.80 -9.75
CA LYS A 81 -1.70 -1.40 -8.86
C LYS A 81 -1.12 -2.46 -7.91
N LEU A 82 -0.17 -3.26 -8.37
CA LEU A 82 0.47 -4.30 -7.56
C LEU A 82 1.33 -3.69 -6.47
N ILE A 83 2.14 -2.69 -6.84
CA ILE A 83 3.01 -1.94 -5.91
C ILE A 83 2.15 -1.20 -4.89
N SER A 84 1.08 -0.52 -5.33
CA SER A 84 0.16 0.16 -4.41
C SER A 84 -0.52 -0.79 -3.43
N ILE A 85 -0.83 -2.03 -3.79
CA ILE A 85 -1.38 -2.98 -2.81
C ILE A 85 -0.35 -3.26 -1.69
N ALA A 86 0.93 -3.37 -2.03
CA ALA A 86 2.01 -3.55 -1.04
C ALA A 86 2.23 -2.30 -0.19
N HIS A 87 2.07 -1.11 -0.77
CA HIS A 87 2.07 0.15 -0.03
C HIS A 87 0.97 0.17 1.04
N GLU A 88 -0.27 -0.05 0.61
CA GLU A 88 -1.43 -0.05 1.50
C GLU A 88 -1.44 -1.20 2.50
N PHE A 89 -0.72 -2.29 2.21
CA PHE A 89 -0.48 -3.36 3.18
C PHE A 89 0.26 -2.85 4.41
N VAL A 90 1.26 -1.98 4.23
CA VAL A 90 2.03 -1.42 5.34
C VAL A 90 1.14 -0.56 6.23
N HIS A 91 0.36 0.33 5.62
CA HIS A 91 -0.64 1.15 6.34
C HIS A 91 -1.70 0.31 7.06
N ALA A 92 -2.08 -0.82 6.48
CA ALA A 92 -3.12 -1.66 7.05
C ALA A 92 -2.63 -2.52 8.23
N LEU A 93 -1.42 -3.08 8.12
CA LEU A 93 -1.01 -4.22 8.96
C LEU A 93 0.40 -4.14 9.54
N VAL A 94 1.33 -3.40 8.94
CA VAL A 94 2.74 -3.41 9.38
C VAL A 94 3.02 -2.25 10.32
N LYS A 95 2.72 -1.02 9.90
CA LYS A 95 2.98 0.20 10.69
C LYS A 95 1.82 1.19 10.61
N PRO A 96 0.60 0.80 11.02
CA PRO A 96 -0.55 1.70 10.98
C PRO A 96 -0.31 2.94 11.85
N THR A 97 -0.47 4.15 11.29
CA THR A 97 -0.40 5.39 12.09
C THR A 97 -1.51 5.44 13.14
N VAL A 98 -1.15 5.74 14.38
CA VAL A 98 -2.14 5.97 15.45
C VAL A 98 -2.57 7.42 15.42
N ASP A 99 -3.87 7.66 15.46
CA ASP A 99 -4.47 9.00 15.47
C ASP A 99 -3.91 9.82 16.66
N PRO A 100 -3.72 11.15 16.52
CA PRO A 100 -3.20 11.98 17.59
C PRO A 100 -4.22 12.06 18.72
N VAL A 101 -3.75 11.99 19.97
CA VAL A 101 -4.61 12.14 21.15
C VAL A 101 -4.61 13.61 21.58
N PRO A 102 -5.75 14.30 21.60
CA PRO A 102 -5.82 15.71 21.99
C PRO A 102 -5.22 15.97 23.38
N GLY A 103 -4.36 16.99 23.48
CA GLY A 103 -3.65 17.34 24.71
C GLY A 103 -2.52 16.39 25.11
N GLN A 104 -2.16 15.40 24.29
CA GLN A 104 -1.08 14.45 24.57
C GLN A 104 -0.09 14.31 23.42
N THR A 105 -0.57 14.21 22.19
CA THR A 105 0.28 14.13 20.99
C THR A 105 0.59 15.52 20.47
N GLY A 106 1.88 15.82 20.25
CA GLY A 106 2.33 17.03 19.56
C GLY A 106 2.07 16.99 18.05
N ARG A 107 1.92 18.16 17.40
CA ARG A 107 1.74 18.25 15.94
C ARG A 107 2.97 17.67 15.23
N GLN A 108 4.17 18.09 15.63
CA GLN A 108 5.40 17.59 15.01
C GLN A 108 5.62 16.10 15.28
N GLU A 109 5.24 15.63 16.47
CA GLU A 109 5.31 14.21 16.82
C GLU A 109 4.40 13.36 15.91
N PHE A 110 3.18 13.83 15.64
CA PHE A 110 2.27 13.17 14.72
C PHE A 110 2.81 13.16 13.28
N ILE A 111 3.29 14.31 12.78
CA ILE A 111 3.89 14.43 11.45
C ILE A 111 5.05 13.44 11.28
N ASN A 112 5.95 13.37 12.27
CA ASN A 112 7.08 12.45 12.24
C ASN A 112 6.63 10.99 12.17
N ARG A 113 5.58 10.62 12.92
CA ARG A 113 4.99 9.27 12.86
C ARG A 113 4.45 8.94 11.46
N CYS A 114 3.72 9.86 10.84
CA CYS A 114 3.20 9.68 9.48
C CYS A 114 4.34 9.53 8.47
N LEU A 115 5.36 10.40 8.52
CA LEU A 115 6.53 10.31 7.62
C LEU A 115 7.30 8.99 7.78
N GLU A 116 7.41 8.50 9.01
CA GLU A 116 8.02 7.20 9.28
C GLU A 116 7.21 6.02 8.73
N GLU A 117 5.88 6.08 8.80
CA GLU A 117 4.99 5.09 8.19
C GLU A 117 5.11 5.08 6.67
N GLU A 118 5.00 6.23 6.02
CA GLU A 118 5.18 6.37 4.56
C GLU A 118 6.55 5.86 4.10
N THR A 119 7.59 6.16 4.89
CA THR A 119 8.92 5.63 4.62
C THR A 119 8.93 4.11 4.66
N GLU A 120 8.22 3.50 5.61
CA GLU A 120 8.10 2.04 5.67
C GLU A 120 7.36 1.48 4.46
N ALA A 121 6.28 2.14 4.05
CA ALA A 121 5.50 1.75 2.88
C ALA A 121 6.37 1.77 1.62
N ILE A 122 7.14 2.84 1.37
CA ILE A 122 8.05 2.96 0.23
C ILE A 122 9.21 1.94 0.31
N VAL A 123 9.76 1.70 1.49
CA VAL A 123 10.82 0.69 1.65
C VAL A 123 10.29 -0.71 1.33
N HIS A 124 9.05 -1.01 1.71
CA HIS A 124 8.40 -2.27 1.37
C HIS A 124 8.07 -2.37 -0.12
N GLU A 125 7.58 -1.29 -0.76
CA GLU A 125 7.40 -1.22 -2.22
C GLU A 125 8.68 -1.56 -2.98
N ILE A 126 9.83 -1.08 -2.48
CA ILE A 126 11.14 -1.35 -3.06
C ILE A 126 11.46 -2.84 -3.11
N GLU A 127 11.04 -3.65 -2.13
CA GLU A 127 11.21 -5.10 -2.17
C GLU A 127 10.37 -5.72 -3.29
N ILE A 128 9.13 -5.24 -3.50
CA ILE A 128 8.29 -5.67 -4.63
C ILE A 128 8.91 -5.27 -5.96
N VAL A 129 9.44 -4.05 -6.06
CA VAL A 129 10.12 -3.56 -7.26
C VAL A 129 11.33 -4.43 -7.59
N LYS A 130 12.13 -4.85 -6.59
CA LYS A 130 13.26 -5.77 -6.82
C LYS A 130 12.81 -7.13 -7.36
N ASP A 131 11.74 -7.71 -6.79
CA ASP A 131 11.17 -8.97 -7.26
C ASP A 131 10.73 -8.86 -8.74
N LEU A 132 9.98 -7.81 -9.05
CA LEU A 132 9.46 -7.58 -10.40
C LEU A 132 10.58 -7.31 -11.42
N LEU A 133 11.61 -6.55 -11.05
CA LEU A 133 12.79 -6.34 -11.88
C LEU A 133 13.54 -7.65 -12.15
N LYS A 134 13.67 -8.52 -11.15
CA LYS A 134 14.30 -9.85 -11.31
C LYS A 134 13.52 -10.75 -12.28
N ALA A 135 12.22 -10.51 -12.44
CA ALA A 135 11.35 -11.21 -13.38
C ALA A 135 11.17 -10.48 -14.73
N ASP A 136 12.03 -9.50 -15.03
CA ASP A 136 11.99 -8.70 -16.27
C ASP A 136 10.64 -7.99 -16.51
N ILE A 137 9.93 -7.64 -15.43
CA ILE A 137 8.68 -6.90 -15.50
C ILE A 137 8.98 -5.39 -15.52
N PRO A 138 8.45 -4.62 -16.50
CA PRO A 138 8.66 -3.18 -16.56
C PRO A 138 8.12 -2.45 -15.32
N ILE A 139 8.90 -1.54 -14.76
CA ILE A 139 8.55 -0.74 -13.58
C ILE A 139 8.41 0.73 -13.96
N ASP A 140 7.47 1.43 -13.30
CA ASP A 140 7.28 2.86 -13.49
C ASP A 140 8.54 3.66 -13.08
N PRO A 141 8.96 4.68 -13.84
CA PRO A 141 10.14 5.48 -13.51
C PRO A 141 10.14 6.08 -12.10
N LYS A 142 8.96 6.43 -11.56
CA LYS A 142 8.83 6.97 -10.19
C LYS A 142 9.31 5.96 -9.15
N GLU A 143 8.94 4.69 -9.31
CA GLU A 143 9.32 3.61 -8.40
C GLU A 143 10.83 3.29 -8.50
N LEU A 144 11.40 3.40 -9.70
CA LEU A 144 12.84 3.26 -9.90
C LEU A 144 13.64 4.39 -9.23
N GLU A 145 13.08 5.60 -9.19
CA GLU A 145 13.70 6.73 -8.50
C GLU A 145 13.70 6.51 -6.98
N TRP A 146 12.64 5.92 -6.40
CA TRP A 146 12.65 5.50 -5.00
C TRP A 146 13.73 4.46 -4.70
N LEU A 147 13.82 3.41 -5.52
CA LEU A 147 14.88 2.40 -5.39
C LEU A 147 16.28 3.04 -5.45
N LYS A 148 16.49 3.99 -6.36
CA LYS A 148 17.78 4.70 -6.51
C LYS A 148 18.11 5.57 -5.29
N ARG A 149 17.13 6.28 -4.73
CA ARG A 149 17.29 7.07 -3.49
C ARG A 149 17.65 6.17 -2.32
N TYR A 150 16.94 5.06 -2.17
CA TYR A 150 17.21 4.09 -1.12
C TYR A 150 18.61 3.49 -1.24
N LYS A 151 19.06 3.11 -2.44
CA LYS A 151 20.44 2.63 -2.68
C LYS A 151 21.51 3.66 -2.29
N ARG A 152 21.23 4.95 -2.40
CA ARG A 152 22.20 6.03 -2.11
C ARG A 152 22.31 6.39 -0.64
N GLY A 153 21.21 6.37 0.11
CA GLY A 153 21.21 6.84 1.50
C GLY A 153 20.22 6.15 2.42
N GLY A 154 19.71 4.98 2.01
CA GLY A 154 18.75 4.18 2.76
C GLY A 154 17.49 4.94 3.13
N ARG A 155 16.91 4.59 4.27
CA ARG A 155 15.69 5.18 4.83
C ARG A 155 15.79 6.70 4.99
N LYS A 156 16.95 7.21 5.42
CA LYS A 156 17.17 8.65 5.60
C LYS A 156 17.01 9.44 4.29
N ALA A 157 17.39 8.85 3.16
CA ALA A 157 17.19 9.49 1.85
C ALA A 157 15.72 9.50 1.42
N ILE A 158 14.94 8.48 1.81
CA ILE A 158 13.50 8.41 1.54
C ILE A 158 12.76 9.48 2.35
N ILE A 159 13.00 9.56 3.67
CA ILE A 159 12.41 10.58 4.54
C ILE A 159 12.67 11.99 3.99
N LYS A 160 13.93 12.32 3.69
CA LYS A 160 14.29 13.63 3.13
C LYS A 160 13.63 13.95 1.78
N ALA A 161 13.30 12.93 1.01
CA ALA A 161 12.61 13.10 -0.25
C ALA A 161 11.10 13.25 -0.03
N LEU A 162 10.50 12.53 0.92
CA LEU A 162 9.11 12.69 1.34
C LEU A 162 8.84 14.10 1.87
N GLU A 163 9.71 14.61 2.74
CA GLU A 163 9.64 15.99 3.27
C GLU A 163 9.57 17.07 2.18
N LYS A 164 10.01 16.77 0.95
CA LYS A 164 10.03 17.69 -0.19
C LYS A 164 9.05 17.30 -1.31
N THR A 165 8.36 16.17 -1.15
CA THR A 165 7.45 15.68 -2.19
C THR A 165 6.10 16.34 -2.01
N ILE A 166 5.64 17.00 -3.07
CA ILE A 166 4.32 17.61 -3.14
C ILE A 166 3.29 16.52 -3.41
N THR A 167 2.26 16.42 -2.58
CA THR A 167 1.16 15.48 -2.80
C THR A 167 0.37 15.90 -4.04
N SER A 168 0.02 14.94 -4.90
CA SER A 168 -0.74 15.22 -6.12
C SER A 168 -2.20 15.60 -5.85
N THR A 169 -2.68 15.40 -4.61
CA THR A 169 -4.07 15.61 -4.21
C THR A 169 -4.30 16.97 -3.57
N THR A 170 -3.39 17.46 -2.73
CA THR A 170 -3.55 18.77 -2.06
C THR A 170 -2.62 19.85 -2.59
N GLY A 171 -1.53 19.47 -3.27
CA GLY A 171 -0.52 20.43 -3.72
C GLY A 171 0.40 20.92 -2.59
N GLU A 172 0.28 20.32 -1.40
CA GLU A 172 1.12 20.57 -0.23
C GLU A 172 2.26 19.54 -0.15
N ASP A 173 3.36 19.85 0.54
CA ASP A 173 4.32 18.81 0.91
C ASP A 173 3.72 17.86 1.97
N TYR A 174 4.33 16.68 2.12
CA TYR A 174 3.84 15.69 3.08
C TYR A 174 3.77 16.21 4.54
N PRO A 175 4.77 16.93 5.07
CA PRO A 175 4.68 17.52 6.40
C PRO A 175 3.42 18.38 6.59
N GLU A 176 3.11 19.25 5.63
CA GLU A 176 1.96 20.14 5.74
C GLU A 176 0.63 19.41 5.56
N TYR A 177 0.60 18.42 4.65
CA TYR A 177 -0.54 17.52 4.49
C TYR A 177 -0.85 16.73 5.79
N TYR A 178 0.15 16.19 6.47
CA TYR A 178 -0.09 15.51 7.76
C TYR A 178 -0.38 16.48 8.89
N GLY A 179 0.17 17.69 8.81
CA GLY A 179 -0.13 18.77 9.73
C GLY A 179 -1.60 19.19 9.68
N SER A 180 -2.18 19.32 8.48
CA SER A 180 -3.61 19.63 8.33
C SER A 180 -4.48 18.50 8.87
N TRP A 181 -4.09 17.24 8.69
CA TRP A 181 -4.80 16.11 9.30
C TRP A 181 -4.78 16.14 10.84
N TYR A 182 -3.64 16.51 11.44
CA TYR A 182 -3.58 16.75 12.89
C TYR A 182 -4.55 17.86 13.32
N ASP A 183 -4.56 18.97 12.58
CA ASP A 183 -5.39 20.12 12.89
C ASP A 183 -6.90 19.83 12.76
N GLU A 184 -7.29 18.90 11.88
CA GLU A 184 -8.66 18.40 11.75
C GLU A 184 -9.09 17.51 12.92
N ILE A 185 -8.18 16.67 13.45
CA ILE A 185 -8.49 15.74 14.54
C ILE A 185 -8.43 16.45 15.91
N VAL A 186 -7.45 17.32 16.12
CA VAL A 186 -7.16 17.93 17.42
C VAL A 186 -7.74 19.33 17.51
N PRO A 187 -8.71 19.58 18.42
CA PRO A 187 -9.26 20.92 18.64
C PRO A 187 -8.18 21.93 18.99
N ALA A 188 -8.30 23.16 18.49
CA ALA A 188 -7.29 24.21 18.67
C ALA A 188 -6.87 24.44 20.14
N SER A 189 -7.81 24.32 21.09
CA SER A 189 -7.55 24.47 22.53
C SER A 189 -6.73 23.35 23.17
N GLN A 190 -6.51 22.25 22.45
CA GLN A 190 -5.82 21.04 22.92
C GLN A 190 -4.59 20.70 22.06
N ARG A 191 -4.24 21.56 21.10
CA ARG A 191 -3.07 21.36 20.24
C ARG A 191 -1.80 21.57 21.04
N LEU A 192 -0.93 20.57 21.01
CA LEU A 192 0.47 20.70 21.40
C LEU A 192 1.32 20.93 20.13
N PRO A 193 2.41 21.70 20.23
CA PRO A 193 3.36 21.87 19.14
C PRO A 193 3.97 20.53 18.68
#